data_AF-M0BY48-F1
#
_entry.id   AF-M0BY48-F1
#
_cell.length_a   1.000
_cell.length_b   1.000
_cell.length_c   1.000
_cell.angle_alpha   90.00
_cell.angle_beta   90.00
_cell.angle_gamma   90.00
#
_symmetry.space_group_name_H-M   'P 1'
#
loop_
_entity.id
_entity.type
_entity.pdbx_description
1 polymer ?
#
loop_
_entity_poly.entity_id
_entity_poly.type
_entity_poly.pdbx_seq_one_letter_code
_entity_poly.pdbx_strand_id
1 'polypeptide(L)'
;MATPRVIDIAFLLLVASGGAVFLAVGVAVAQPNPSSDTAIPADGPDYGVNETRFPLLWSDDLDQQNRSSDEFEEAVSSAPEFATRLAGSTDVPFEKPIDDVERWNSGDLQDFDPGGEKTSIHPERARLEDGLYIRDAYTSIVAVQPSTVLHSGNTSTRYITPDGEVLAIADYRVRVPDDDTSGSVRHHWSIADTAVDTVVLQTESWTLDADHGHRSTLEYRRLSGAQNLTVEATITARLRHETRTCTDYNSTIGSCEGSWETE
;
A
#
# COMPACT_ATOMS: atom_id res chain seq x y z
N MET A 1 -27.64 -6.79 34.93
CA MET A 1 -27.84 -7.05 33.49
C MET A 1 -27.18 -5.89 32.77
N ALA A 2 -26.07 -6.12 32.07
CA ALA A 2 -25.38 -5.06 31.32
C ALA A 2 -26.04 -4.93 29.94
N THR A 3 -26.69 -3.80 29.72
CA THR A 3 -27.24 -3.33 28.42
C THR A 3 -26.14 -2.61 27.63
N PRO A 4 -26.28 -2.40 26.31
CA PRO A 4 -25.18 -2.49 25.37
C PRO A 4 -24.28 -1.25 25.37
N ARG A 5 -22.97 -1.51 25.25
CA ARG A 5 -21.94 -0.54 24.88
C ARG A 5 -22.35 0.20 23.62
N VAL A 6 -22.25 1.52 23.63
CA VAL A 6 -22.36 2.32 22.40
C VAL A 6 -21.16 1.95 21.53
N ILE A 7 -21.43 1.27 20.42
CA ILE A 7 -20.42 0.95 19.41
C ILE A 7 -20.54 2.03 18.34
N ASP A 8 -19.61 2.97 18.36
CA ASP A 8 -19.45 3.89 17.24
C ASP A 8 -18.72 3.15 16.11
N ILE A 9 -19.36 3.09 14.94
CA ILE A 9 -18.80 2.51 13.73
C ILE A 9 -18.45 3.66 12.78
N ALA A 10 -17.16 3.80 12.47
CA ALA A 10 -16.70 4.69 11.42
C ALA A 10 -16.40 3.91 10.15
N PHE A 11 -16.79 4.48 9.02
CA PHE A 11 -16.50 4.00 7.68
C PHE A 11 -15.73 5.06 6.91
N LEU A 12 -14.69 4.64 6.19
CA LEU A 12 -13.97 5.47 5.23
C LEU A 12 -13.79 4.69 3.93
N LEU A 13 -14.07 5.36 2.81
CA LEU A 13 -13.95 4.81 1.47
C LEU A 13 -12.79 5.51 0.75
N LEU A 14 -11.83 4.74 0.27
CA LEU A 14 -10.62 5.25 -0.37
C LEU A 14 -10.50 4.73 -1.79
N VAL A 15 -10.02 5.56 -2.72
CA VAL A 15 -9.92 5.21 -4.13
C VAL A 15 -8.50 5.46 -4.67
N ALA A 16 -7.89 4.45 -5.27
CA ALA A 16 -6.67 4.57 -6.06
C ALA A 16 -6.91 4.12 -7.51
N SER A 17 -6.39 4.88 -8.48
CA SER A 17 -6.54 4.58 -9.91
C SER A 17 -5.20 4.33 -10.58
N GLY A 18 -5.09 3.26 -11.37
CA GLY A 18 -3.98 2.95 -12.27
C GLY A 18 -4.46 2.90 -13.73
N GLY A 19 -3.93 3.77 -14.59
CA GLY A 19 -4.32 3.81 -16.01
C GLY A 19 -3.46 2.89 -16.89
N ALA A 20 -4.09 2.16 -17.82
CA ALA A 20 -3.43 1.46 -18.92
C ALA A 20 -4.17 1.71 -20.25
N VAL A 21 -3.44 2.12 -21.30
CA VAL A 21 -4.02 2.50 -22.61
C VAL A 21 -3.43 1.61 -23.69
N PHE A 22 -4.26 1.00 -24.53
CA PHE A 22 -3.85 0.50 -25.86
C PHE A 22 -4.71 1.15 -26.95
N LEU A 23 -4.04 1.85 -27.86
CA LEU A 23 -4.48 2.40 -29.15
C LEU A 23 -5.94 2.90 -29.27
N ALA A 24 -6.19 4.14 -28.83
CA ALA A 24 -6.36 5.30 -29.72
C ALA A 24 -6.59 6.58 -28.87
N VAL A 25 -5.62 7.51 -28.93
CA VAL A 25 -5.69 8.93 -28.54
C VAL A 25 -6.12 9.24 -27.09
N GLY A 26 -5.12 9.29 -26.21
CA GLY A 26 -4.86 10.41 -25.29
C GLY A 26 -5.74 10.56 -24.04
N VAL A 27 -5.20 10.15 -22.89
CA VAL A 27 -5.16 10.94 -21.63
C VAL A 27 -3.87 10.57 -20.89
N ALA A 28 -3.13 11.58 -20.42
CA ALA A 28 -1.90 11.41 -19.66
C ALA A 28 -2.17 10.72 -18.32
N VAL A 29 -1.62 9.52 -18.13
CA VAL A 29 -1.44 8.94 -16.80
C VAL A 29 -0.27 9.69 -16.17
N ALA A 30 -0.44 10.14 -14.92
CA ALA A 30 0.66 10.73 -14.16
C ALA A 30 1.85 9.77 -14.20
N GLN A 31 2.94 10.19 -14.86
CA GLN A 31 4.18 9.44 -14.81
C GLN A 31 4.56 9.30 -13.33
N PRO A 32 4.92 8.10 -12.85
CA PRO A 32 5.70 8.02 -11.62
C PRO A 32 6.93 8.91 -11.87
N ASN A 33 7.01 10.01 -11.12
CA ASN A 33 8.24 10.80 -11.08
C ASN A 33 9.32 9.87 -10.53
N PRO A 34 10.53 9.81 -11.14
CA PRO A 34 11.55 8.86 -10.72
C PRO A 34 11.74 8.95 -9.21
N SER A 35 11.69 7.80 -8.57
CA SER A 35 12.04 7.66 -7.17
C SER A 35 13.44 8.22 -7.00
N SER A 36 13.65 9.00 -5.93
CA SER A 36 14.96 9.54 -5.57
C SER A 36 15.93 8.43 -5.09
N ASP A 37 15.48 7.17 -5.06
CA ASP A 37 16.27 6.02 -4.64
C ASP A 37 17.09 5.48 -5.81
N THR A 38 18.39 5.65 -5.66
CA THR A 38 19.46 5.57 -6.67
C THR A 38 20.19 4.23 -6.69
N ALA A 39 19.58 3.14 -6.23
CA ALA A 39 20.27 1.86 -6.14
C ALA A 39 19.31 0.66 -6.16
N ILE A 40 19.76 -0.40 -6.84
CA ILE A 40 19.28 -1.77 -6.65
C ILE A 40 19.14 -2.03 -5.13
N PRO A 41 17.95 -2.43 -4.63
CA PRO A 41 17.71 -2.68 -3.22
C PRO A 41 18.71 -3.68 -2.63
N ALA A 42 19.17 -3.38 -1.41
CA ALA A 42 20.19 -4.17 -0.72
C ALA A 42 19.64 -5.43 -0.05
N ASP A 43 18.32 -5.58 -0.02
CA ASP A 43 17.57 -6.71 0.55
C ASP A 43 17.39 -7.88 -0.43
N GLY A 44 17.76 -7.73 -1.70
CA GLY A 44 17.75 -8.82 -2.69
C GLY A 44 19.13 -9.36 -3.07
N PRO A 45 19.20 -10.45 -3.87
CA PRO A 45 18.06 -11.19 -4.41
C PRO A 45 17.32 -12.00 -3.34
N ASP A 46 15.98 -11.99 -3.38
CA ASP A 46 15.11 -12.78 -2.51
C ASP A 46 13.93 -13.37 -3.31
N TYR A 47 12.99 -14.03 -2.63
CA TYR A 47 11.77 -14.66 -3.14
C TYR A 47 12.02 -15.70 -4.24
N GLY A 48 13.24 -16.21 -4.34
CA GLY A 48 13.67 -17.15 -5.37
C GLY A 48 13.96 -16.49 -6.73
N VAL A 49 14.22 -15.18 -6.77
CA VAL A 49 14.77 -14.49 -7.95
C VAL A 49 16.25 -14.85 -8.13
N ASN A 50 16.67 -15.08 -9.37
CA ASN A 50 18.06 -15.44 -9.66
C ASN A 50 19.01 -14.25 -9.42
N GLU A 51 20.18 -14.50 -8.83
CA GLU A 51 21.18 -13.47 -8.51
C GLU A 51 21.67 -12.66 -9.72
N THR A 52 21.72 -13.28 -10.90
CA THR A 52 22.09 -12.58 -12.15
C THR A 52 20.91 -11.83 -12.80
N ARG A 53 19.68 -12.10 -12.34
CA ARG A 53 18.46 -11.47 -12.86
C ARG A 53 17.98 -10.32 -12.00
N PHE A 54 18.13 -10.44 -10.68
CA PHE A 54 17.66 -9.44 -9.72
C PHE A 54 18.15 -8.02 -10.02
N PRO A 55 19.45 -7.78 -10.33
CA PRO A 55 19.90 -6.44 -10.70
C PRO A 55 19.15 -5.86 -11.90
N LEU A 56 18.75 -6.71 -12.86
CA LEU A 56 18.12 -6.28 -14.11
C LEU A 56 16.64 -5.87 -13.93
N LEU A 57 16.03 -6.14 -12.77
CA LEU A 57 14.64 -5.78 -12.49
C LEU A 57 14.46 -4.27 -12.29
N TRP A 58 15.55 -3.57 -11.96
CA TRP A 58 15.57 -2.15 -11.61
C TRP A 58 15.94 -1.26 -12.79
N SER A 59 15.47 -1.61 -13.98
CA SER A 59 15.57 -0.71 -15.15
C SER A 59 14.66 0.51 -14.93
N ASP A 60 15.02 1.68 -15.48
CA ASP A 60 14.48 3.03 -15.23
C ASP A 60 15.01 3.67 -13.93
N ASP A 61 16.05 3.09 -13.31
CA ASP A 61 16.81 3.72 -12.24
C ASP A 61 17.82 4.75 -12.78
N LEU A 62 18.49 5.47 -11.88
CA LEU A 62 19.51 6.44 -12.30
C LEU A 62 20.82 5.71 -12.61
N ASP A 63 21.11 5.57 -13.90
CA ASP A 63 22.38 5.04 -14.39
C ASP A 63 23.59 5.80 -13.80
N GLN A 64 24.57 5.04 -13.29
CA GLN A 64 25.82 5.60 -12.84
C GLN A 64 26.62 6.11 -14.04
N GLN A 65 26.65 7.43 -14.20
CA GLN A 65 27.45 8.05 -15.24
C GLN A 65 28.93 7.73 -15.03
N ASN A 66 29.62 7.42 -16.12
CA ASN A 66 31.08 7.34 -16.23
C ASN A 66 31.78 6.02 -15.85
N ARG A 67 31.14 4.86 -16.06
CA ARG A 67 31.87 3.56 -16.05
C ARG A 67 32.65 3.38 -17.36
N SER A 68 33.95 3.08 -17.29
CA SER A 68 34.76 2.80 -18.48
C SER A 68 34.62 1.34 -18.91
N SER A 69 34.91 1.04 -20.18
CA SER A 69 34.97 -0.34 -20.67
C SER A 69 35.96 -1.21 -19.87
N ASP A 70 37.04 -0.60 -19.39
CA ASP A 70 38.10 -1.28 -18.65
C ASP A 70 37.60 -1.80 -17.29
N GLU A 71 36.60 -1.14 -16.69
CA GLU A 71 35.94 -1.64 -15.48
C GLU A 71 35.15 -2.92 -15.73
N PHE A 72 34.70 -3.20 -16.96
CA PHE A 72 34.03 -4.46 -17.29
C PHE A 72 35.02 -5.58 -17.65
N GLU A 73 36.21 -5.26 -18.17
CA GLU A 73 37.19 -6.27 -18.62
C GLU A 73 38.16 -6.71 -17.51
N GLU A 74 38.60 -5.81 -16.61
CA GLU A 74 39.65 -6.14 -15.63
C GLU A 74 39.12 -6.43 -14.21
N ALA A 75 37.89 -6.03 -13.89
CA ALA A 75 37.43 -5.95 -12.51
C ALA A 75 36.21 -6.84 -12.16
N VAL A 76 35.65 -7.63 -13.08
CA VAL A 76 34.45 -8.46 -12.81
C VAL A 76 34.85 -9.86 -12.39
N SER A 77 34.53 -10.23 -11.15
CA SER A 77 34.91 -11.52 -10.55
C SER A 77 33.83 -12.60 -10.66
N SER A 78 32.59 -12.25 -11.06
CA SER A 78 31.47 -13.19 -11.17
C SER A 78 30.34 -12.70 -12.08
N ALA A 79 29.45 -13.61 -12.49
CA ALA A 79 28.27 -13.27 -13.30
C ALA A 79 27.25 -12.35 -12.58
N PRO A 80 26.95 -12.52 -11.28
CA PRO A 80 26.10 -11.57 -10.56
C PRO A 80 26.72 -10.17 -10.50
N GLU A 81 28.04 -10.08 -10.27
CA GLU A 81 28.74 -8.80 -10.28
C GLU A 81 28.68 -8.12 -11.66
N PHE A 82 28.82 -8.89 -12.74
CA PHE A 82 28.61 -8.38 -14.09
C PHE A 82 27.20 -7.80 -14.26
N ALA A 83 26.17 -8.54 -13.84
CA ALA A 83 24.77 -8.13 -13.96
C ALA A 83 24.48 -6.85 -13.18
N THR A 84 24.99 -6.73 -11.95
CA THR A 84 24.87 -5.49 -11.14
C THR A 84 25.55 -4.30 -11.80
N ARG A 85 26.73 -4.50 -12.38
CA ARG A 85 27.43 -3.42 -13.11
C ARG A 85 26.71 -3.02 -14.37
N LEU A 86 26.17 -3.98 -15.11
CA LEU A 86 25.39 -3.73 -16.31
C LEU A 86 24.13 -2.93 -15.97
N ALA A 87 23.32 -3.41 -15.03
CA ALA A 87 22.08 -2.75 -14.59
C ALA A 87 22.35 -1.32 -14.11
N GLY A 88 23.35 -1.11 -13.25
CA GLY A 88 23.65 0.25 -12.78
C GLY A 88 24.36 1.15 -13.80
N SER A 89 24.51 0.74 -15.05
CA SER A 89 25.13 1.53 -16.13
C SER A 89 24.22 1.79 -17.33
N THR A 90 23.18 0.96 -17.49
CA THR A 90 22.19 1.07 -18.53
C THR A 90 20.98 0.20 -18.19
N ASP A 91 19.81 0.69 -18.60
CA ASP A 91 18.58 -0.10 -18.66
C ASP A 91 18.73 -1.32 -19.59
N VAL A 92 18.17 -2.45 -19.18
CA VAL A 92 18.17 -3.69 -19.96
C VAL A 92 16.75 -4.02 -20.42
N PRO A 93 16.42 -3.83 -21.71
CA PRO A 93 15.08 -4.13 -22.21
C PRO A 93 14.87 -5.65 -22.32
N PHE A 94 13.62 -6.08 -22.09
CA PHE A 94 13.17 -7.44 -22.34
C PHE A 94 12.15 -7.49 -23.48
N GLU A 95 12.24 -8.52 -24.32
CA GLU A 95 11.31 -8.70 -25.46
C GLU A 95 9.87 -9.01 -25.02
N LYS A 96 9.70 -9.49 -23.79
CA LYS A 96 8.42 -9.80 -23.14
C LYS A 96 8.54 -9.61 -21.63
N PRO A 97 7.42 -9.43 -20.89
CA PRO A 97 7.42 -9.54 -19.44
C PRO A 97 8.13 -10.80 -18.96
N ILE A 98 8.88 -10.68 -17.87
CA ILE A 98 9.64 -11.77 -17.25
C ILE A 98 9.02 -12.10 -15.90
N ASP A 99 8.88 -13.40 -15.62
CA ASP A 99 8.23 -13.89 -14.40
C ASP A 99 8.96 -13.47 -13.11
N ASP A 100 10.24 -13.10 -13.20
CA ASP A 100 11.05 -12.65 -12.06
C ASP A 100 10.52 -11.34 -11.45
N VAL A 101 9.93 -10.44 -12.25
CA VAL A 101 9.30 -9.21 -11.75
C VAL A 101 8.06 -9.55 -10.92
N GLU A 102 7.22 -10.45 -11.43
CA GLU A 102 6.01 -10.91 -10.73
C GLU A 102 6.37 -11.58 -9.41
N ARG A 103 7.41 -12.43 -9.43
CA ARG A 103 7.92 -13.11 -8.24
C ARG A 103 8.42 -12.13 -7.18
N TRP A 104 9.19 -11.11 -7.59
CA TRP A 104 9.65 -10.07 -6.69
C TRP A 104 8.48 -9.30 -6.09
N ASN A 105 7.61 -8.73 -6.92
CA ASN A 105 6.47 -7.92 -6.46
C ASN A 105 5.54 -8.69 -5.52
N SER A 106 5.27 -9.97 -5.82
CA SER A 106 4.42 -10.80 -4.97
C SER A 106 5.08 -11.13 -3.64
N GLY A 107 6.41 -11.29 -3.61
CA GLY A 107 7.18 -11.47 -2.38
C GLY A 107 7.24 -10.19 -1.54
N ASP A 108 7.58 -9.07 -2.17
CA ASP A 108 7.67 -7.75 -1.56
C ASP A 108 6.31 -7.30 -0.98
N LEU A 109 5.20 -7.64 -1.65
CA LEU A 109 3.85 -7.44 -1.10
C LEU A 109 3.66 -8.21 0.23
N GLN A 110 4.22 -9.42 0.37
CA GLN A 110 4.11 -10.17 1.62
C GLN A 110 4.93 -9.55 2.74
N ASP A 111 6.01 -8.85 2.42
CA ASP A 111 6.87 -8.18 3.40
C ASP A 111 6.29 -6.86 3.89
N PHE A 112 5.23 -6.35 3.25
CA PHE A 112 4.48 -5.22 3.76
C PHE A 112 3.89 -5.52 5.14
N ASP A 113 4.51 -4.93 6.16
CA ASP A 113 4.03 -4.93 7.54
C ASP A 113 3.21 -3.65 7.79
N PRO A 114 1.88 -3.76 7.89
CA PRO A 114 1.05 -2.59 8.15
C PRO A 114 1.35 -2.00 9.52
N GLY A 115 0.97 -0.75 9.70
CA GLY A 115 1.04 -0.09 10.98
C GLY A 115 -0.01 -0.62 11.96
N GLY A 116 -0.46 0.27 12.83
CA GLY A 116 -1.46 -0.05 13.84
C GLY A 116 -2.12 1.20 14.39
N GLU A 117 -2.60 1.15 15.62
CA GLU A 117 -3.38 2.25 16.22
C GLU A 117 -2.67 3.62 16.16
N LYS A 118 -1.34 3.63 16.17
CA LYS A 118 -0.54 4.86 16.29
C LYS A 118 0.10 5.32 14.99
N THR A 119 0.22 4.46 13.99
CA THR A 119 0.96 4.76 12.76
C THR A 119 0.31 4.08 11.58
N SER A 120 0.30 4.78 10.44
CA SER A 120 0.00 4.21 9.13
C SER A 120 1.33 4.10 8.39
N ILE A 121 1.60 2.95 7.77
CA ILE A 121 2.77 2.72 6.93
C ILE A 121 2.33 2.89 5.48
N HIS A 122 2.90 3.87 4.77
CA HIS A 122 2.45 4.23 3.44
C HIS A 122 3.60 4.59 2.50
N PRO A 123 3.45 4.37 1.18
CA PRO A 123 4.38 4.91 0.19
C PRO A 123 4.50 6.44 0.30
N GLU A 124 5.68 6.99 0.00
CA GLU A 124 5.96 8.43 0.14
C GLU A 124 4.94 9.32 -0.60
N ARG A 125 4.40 8.83 -1.72
CA ARG A 125 3.46 9.55 -2.59
C ARG A 125 2.00 9.11 -2.43
N ALA A 126 1.69 8.32 -1.40
CA ALA A 126 0.32 7.93 -1.08
C ALA A 126 -0.53 9.17 -0.77
N ARG A 127 -1.77 9.16 -1.28
CA ARG A 127 -2.77 10.18 -0.91
C ARG A 127 -3.48 9.70 0.34
N LEU A 128 -3.24 10.42 1.43
CA LEU A 128 -3.82 10.09 2.74
C LEU A 128 -5.13 10.85 2.94
N GLU A 129 -6.09 10.20 3.58
CA GLU A 129 -7.34 10.80 4.01
C GLU A 129 -7.55 10.68 5.52
N ASP A 130 -8.18 11.70 6.08
CA ASP A 130 -8.49 11.80 7.50
C ASP A 130 -10.00 11.85 7.72
N GLY A 131 -10.52 10.85 8.43
CA GLY A 131 -11.87 10.81 8.96
C GLY A 131 -11.97 11.31 10.41
N LEU A 132 -13.07 11.00 11.10
CA LEU A 132 -13.23 11.37 12.51
C LEU A 132 -12.27 10.59 13.42
N TYR A 133 -12.32 9.25 13.32
CA TYR A 133 -11.49 8.33 14.10
C TYR A 133 -10.41 7.64 13.26
N ILE A 134 -10.69 7.37 11.99
CA ILE A 134 -9.71 6.79 11.06
C ILE A 134 -8.86 7.94 10.52
N ARG A 135 -7.53 7.79 10.53
CA ARG A 135 -6.55 8.80 10.12
C ARG A 135 -5.49 8.20 9.22
N ASP A 136 -4.83 9.06 8.45
CA ASP A 136 -3.72 8.71 7.55
C ASP A 136 -4.06 7.50 6.65
N ALA A 137 -5.32 7.39 6.26
CA ALA A 137 -5.85 6.21 5.60
C ALA A 137 -5.59 6.32 4.10
N TYR A 138 -5.16 5.22 3.49
CA TYR A 138 -4.90 5.20 2.06
C TYR A 138 -5.08 3.81 1.46
N THR A 139 -5.19 3.78 0.14
CA THR A 139 -4.98 2.57 -0.66
C THR A 139 -4.07 2.92 -1.84
N SER A 140 -3.28 1.96 -2.30
CA SER A 140 -2.35 2.14 -3.42
C SER A 140 -2.17 0.86 -4.20
N ILE A 141 -2.23 0.98 -5.52
CA ILE A 141 -1.80 -0.07 -6.44
C ILE A 141 -0.28 -0.05 -6.46
N VAL A 142 0.36 -1.13 -6.02
CA VAL A 142 1.82 -1.27 -6.00
C VAL A 142 2.35 -1.99 -7.24
N ALA A 143 1.55 -2.90 -7.81
CA ALA A 143 1.87 -3.52 -9.09
C ALA A 143 0.61 -3.86 -9.90
N VAL A 144 0.76 -3.84 -11.22
CA VAL A 144 -0.18 -4.47 -12.15
C VAL A 144 0.64 -5.42 -13.00
N GLN A 145 0.31 -6.70 -12.98
CA GLN A 145 1.17 -7.72 -13.58
C GLN A 145 0.39 -8.84 -14.29
N PRO A 146 0.93 -9.40 -15.38
CA PRO A 146 2.10 -8.91 -16.11
C PRO A 146 1.86 -7.53 -16.75
N SER A 147 2.88 -6.69 -16.78
CA SER A 147 2.84 -5.42 -17.52
C SER A 147 4.16 -5.07 -18.21
N THR A 148 4.09 -4.20 -19.21
CA THR A 148 5.23 -3.63 -19.93
C THR A 148 4.99 -2.16 -20.16
N VAL A 149 6.03 -1.34 -20.07
CA VAL A 149 5.96 0.07 -20.44
C VAL A 149 6.66 0.25 -21.77
N LEU A 150 5.92 0.71 -22.79
CA LEU A 150 6.51 1.13 -24.06
C LEU A 150 6.88 2.60 -23.98
N HIS A 151 8.16 2.90 -24.14
CA HIS A 151 8.66 4.27 -24.29
C HIS A 151 8.72 4.62 -25.79
N SER A 152 7.99 5.65 -26.20
CA SER A 152 7.94 6.13 -27.59
C SER A 152 8.09 7.66 -27.63
N GLY A 153 9.29 8.12 -28.00
CA GLY A 153 9.65 9.53 -27.91
C GLY A 153 9.58 10.03 -26.46
N ASN A 154 8.80 11.08 -26.20
CA ASN A 154 8.59 11.63 -24.87
C ASN A 154 7.34 11.07 -24.17
N THR A 155 6.81 9.93 -24.63
CA THR A 155 5.58 9.34 -24.09
C THR A 155 5.81 7.89 -23.69
N SER A 156 5.38 7.54 -22.49
CA SER A 156 5.37 6.16 -22.01
C SER A 156 3.95 5.63 -21.95
N THR A 157 3.73 4.40 -22.40
CA THR A 157 2.42 3.74 -22.38
C THR A 157 2.54 2.41 -21.65
N ARG A 158 1.75 2.22 -20.58
CA ARG A 158 1.69 0.94 -19.86
C ARG A 158 0.71 0.00 -20.52
N TYR A 159 1.16 -1.22 -20.68
CA TYR A 159 0.50 -2.33 -21.34
C TYR A 159 0.36 -3.49 -20.37
N ILE A 160 -0.85 -4.02 -20.25
CA ILE A 160 -1.19 -5.16 -19.39
C ILE A 160 -1.79 -6.27 -20.26
N THR A 161 -1.71 -7.51 -19.79
CA THR A 161 -2.36 -8.64 -20.47
C THR A 161 -3.88 -8.61 -20.28
N PRO A 162 -4.65 -9.37 -21.08
CA PRO A 162 -6.10 -9.51 -20.87
C PRO A 162 -6.47 -10.20 -19.55
N ASP A 163 -5.58 -11.06 -19.05
CA ASP A 163 -5.69 -11.79 -17.80
C ASP A 163 -4.45 -11.52 -16.96
N GLY A 164 -4.62 -11.22 -15.68
CA GLY A 164 -3.53 -10.89 -14.76
C GLY A 164 -4.04 -10.47 -13.40
N GLU A 165 -3.21 -9.78 -12.63
CA GLU A 165 -3.51 -9.37 -11.26
C GLU A 165 -3.05 -7.93 -10.96
N VAL A 166 -3.70 -7.34 -9.96
CA VAL A 166 -3.36 -6.06 -9.35
C VAL A 166 -2.98 -6.34 -7.91
N LEU A 167 -1.76 -5.94 -7.55
CA LEU A 167 -1.30 -5.96 -6.17
C LEU A 167 -1.58 -4.60 -5.55
N ALA A 168 -2.27 -4.60 -4.41
CA ALA A 168 -2.63 -3.39 -3.71
C ALA A 168 -2.32 -3.50 -2.22
N ILE A 169 -2.00 -2.36 -1.62
CA ILE A 169 -1.88 -2.20 -0.18
C ILE A 169 -2.85 -1.13 0.30
N ALA A 170 -3.30 -1.27 1.54
CA ALA A 170 -4.06 -0.28 2.25
C ALA A 170 -3.65 -0.29 3.72
N ASP A 171 -3.53 0.89 4.30
CA ASP A 171 -3.25 1.02 5.73
C ASP A 171 -3.81 2.32 6.28
N TYR A 172 -3.94 2.37 7.59
CA TYR A 172 -4.56 3.45 8.34
C TYR A 172 -4.13 3.38 9.80
N ARG A 173 -4.37 4.48 10.53
CA ARG A 173 -4.34 4.46 11.99
C ARG A 173 -5.67 4.88 12.57
N VAL A 174 -5.95 4.46 13.80
CA VAL A 174 -7.20 4.82 14.50
C VAL A 174 -6.88 5.69 15.70
N ARG A 175 -7.41 6.91 15.67
CA ARG A 175 -7.36 7.85 16.77
C ARG A 175 -8.68 7.85 17.52
N VAL A 176 -8.64 7.39 18.77
CA VAL A 176 -9.76 7.51 19.71
C VAL A 176 -9.70 8.85 20.47
N PRO A 177 -10.83 9.35 20.99
CA PRO A 177 -10.83 10.48 21.92
C PRO A 177 -9.98 10.20 23.16
N ASP A 178 -9.44 11.26 23.77
CA ASP A 178 -8.76 11.15 25.06
C ASP A 178 -9.77 10.78 26.15
N ASP A 179 -9.32 9.97 27.11
CA ASP A 179 -10.13 9.61 28.28
C ASP A 179 -10.40 10.85 29.15
N ASP A 180 -11.66 11.02 29.56
CA ASP A 180 -12.01 11.96 30.63
C ASP A 180 -11.98 11.22 31.97
N THR A 181 -10.95 11.50 32.77
CA THR A 181 -10.74 10.89 34.08
C THR A 181 -11.09 11.83 35.24
N SER A 182 -11.71 12.97 34.94
CA SER A 182 -12.10 13.98 35.93
C SER A 182 -13.56 13.81 36.36
N GLY A 183 -13.94 14.37 37.52
CA GLY A 183 -15.34 14.40 37.94
C GLY A 183 -15.91 13.07 38.45
N SER A 184 -17.22 13.11 38.68
CA SER A 184 -18.03 11.96 39.11
C SER A 184 -18.41 11.01 37.98
N VAL A 185 -18.29 11.47 36.73
CA VAL A 185 -18.55 10.69 35.52
C VAL A 185 -17.28 10.75 34.69
N ARG A 186 -16.77 9.59 34.32
CA ARG A 186 -15.53 9.42 33.55
C ARG A 186 -15.82 8.68 32.27
N HIS A 187 -15.16 9.07 31.20
CA HIS A 187 -15.32 8.47 29.88
C HIS A 187 -14.00 7.83 29.47
N HIS A 188 -14.04 6.55 29.11
CA HIS A 188 -12.89 5.84 28.60
C HIS A 188 -13.18 5.36 27.19
N TRP A 189 -12.21 5.54 26.29
CA TRP A 189 -12.31 5.12 24.90
C TRP A 189 -11.23 4.10 24.61
N SER A 190 -11.60 3.06 23.87
CA SER A 190 -10.66 2.07 23.38
C SER A 190 -11.09 1.57 22.01
N ILE A 191 -10.14 1.03 21.27
CA ILE A 191 -10.43 0.37 20.01
C ILE A 191 -10.98 -1.02 20.32
N ALA A 192 -12.16 -1.34 19.78
CA ALA A 192 -12.76 -2.66 19.93
C ALA A 192 -12.33 -3.60 18.80
N ASP A 193 -12.33 -3.09 17.57
CA ASP A 193 -12.05 -3.85 16.37
C ASP A 193 -11.76 -2.88 15.22
N THR A 194 -10.83 -3.22 14.33
CA THR A 194 -10.50 -2.42 13.15
C THR A 194 -10.07 -3.33 12.01
N ALA A 195 -10.50 -3.04 10.80
CA ALA A 195 -10.11 -3.81 9.63
C ALA A 195 -10.14 -2.97 8.35
N VAL A 196 -9.29 -3.36 7.40
CA VAL A 196 -9.59 -3.14 5.98
C VAL A 196 -10.61 -4.21 5.59
N ASP A 197 -11.89 -3.85 5.59
CA ASP A 197 -13.01 -4.79 5.43
C ASP A 197 -13.06 -5.36 4.02
N THR A 198 -12.87 -4.50 3.01
CA THR A 198 -12.89 -4.91 1.61
C THR A 198 -11.91 -4.09 0.80
N VAL A 199 -11.26 -4.72 -0.16
CA VAL A 199 -10.46 -4.08 -1.22
C VAL A 199 -11.00 -4.58 -2.55
N VAL A 200 -11.51 -3.69 -3.38
CA VAL A 200 -12.25 -4.02 -4.60
C VAL A 200 -11.50 -3.52 -5.81
N LEU A 201 -11.18 -4.42 -6.74
CA LEU A 201 -10.70 -4.07 -8.07
C LEU A 201 -11.89 -3.88 -9.00
N GLN A 202 -11.92 -2.75 -9.70
CA GLN A 202 -13.01 -2.43 -10.61
C GLN A 202 -12.53 -1.65 -11.84
N THR A 203 -13.35 -1.70 -12.88
CA THR A 203 -13.32 -0.76 -14.00
C THR A 203 -14.38 0.32 -13.76
N GLU A 204 -14.50 1.30 -14.67
CA GLU A 204 -15.59 2.30 -14.63
C GLU A 204 -17.00 1.66 -14.70
N SER A 205 -17.10 0.41 -15.14
CA SER A 205 -18.38 -0.22 -15.50
C SER A 205 -18.76 -1.42 -14.63
N TRP A 206 -17.80 -2.11 -13.98
CA TRP A 206 -18.08 -3.26 -13.12
C TRP A 206 -16.89 -3.62 -12.22
N THR A 207 -17.21 -4.32 -11.13
CA THR A 207 -16.26 -5.00 -10.24
C THR A 207 -15.63 -6.21 -10.91
N LEU A 208 -14.30 -6.31 -10.86
CA LEU A 208 -13.51 -7.41 -11.41
C LEU A 208 -13.25 -8.48 -10.35
N ASP A 209 -12.80 -8.06 -9.17
CA ASP A 209 -12.46 -8.93 -8.05
C ASP A 209 -12.48 -8.18 -6.72
N ALA A 210 -12.47 -8.91 -5.61
CA ALA A 210 -12.44 -8.33 -4.27
C ALA A 210 -11.67 -9.21 -3.29
N ASP A 211 -10.97 -8.55 -2.37
CA ASP A 211 -10.22 -9.15 -1.27
C ASP A 211 -10.44 -8.34 0.02
N HIS A 212 -9.65 -8.60 1.06
CA HIS A 212 -9.74 -8.00 2.38
C HIS A 212 -8.35 -7.90 3.02
N GLY A 213 -8.22 -7.05 4.04
CA GLY A 213 -6.95 -6.85 4.74
C GLY A 213 -6.03 -5.83 4.07
N HIS A 214 -4.86 -5.64 4.68
CA HIS A 214 -3.90 -4.58 4.32
C HIS A 214 -3.12 -4.84 3.03
N ARG A 215 -3.13 -6.10 2.56
CA ARG A 215 -2.45 -6.58 1.36
C ARG A 215 -3.50 -7.31 0.54
N SER A 216 -3.55 -7.04 -0.76
CA SER A 216 -4.52 -7.66 -1.64
C SER A 216 -3.92 -8.03 -2.98
N THR A 217 -4.25 -9.23 -3.44
CA THR A 217 -3.95 -9.73 -4.77
C THR A 217 -5.28 -9.92 -5.49
N LEU A 218 -5.56 -9.05 -6.46
CA LEU A 218 -6.86 -8.94 -7.11
C LEU A 218 -6.75 -9.37 -8.58
N GLU A 219 -7.47 -10.41 -8.98
CA GLU A 219 -7.41 -10.93 -10.34
C GLU A 219 -8.30 -10.12 -11.31
N TYR A 220 -7.90 -10.05 -12.57
CA TYR A 220 -8.77 -9.64 -13.66
C TYR A 220 -8.65 -10.62 -14.83
N ARG A 221 -9.75 -10.79 -15.57
CA ARG A 221 -9.80 -11.72 -16.70
C ARG A 221 -10.57 -11.13 -17.87
N ARG A 222 -10.14 -11.49 -19.08
CA ARG A 222 -10.76 -11.13 -20.36
C ARG A 222 -10.95 -9.62 -20.51
N LEU A 223 -10.03 -8.82 -19.98
CA LEU A 223 -10.01 -7.39 -20.25
C LEU A 223 -9.74 -7.16 -21.73
N SER A 224 -10.40 -6.15 -22.28
CA SER A 224 -10.26 -5.77 -23.68
C SER A 224 -10.34 -4.26 -23.84
N GLY A 225 -9.56 -3.71 -24.77
CA GLY A 225 -9.46 -2.27 -24.98
C GLY A 225 -8.67 -1.56 -23.88
N ALA A 226 -8.64 -0.23 -23.92
CA ALA A 226 -8.09 0.58 -22.85
C ALA A 226 -8.99 0.50 -21.61
N GLN A 227 -8.38 0.27 -20.45
CA GLN A 227 -9.09 0.11 -19.18
C GLN A 227 -8.40 0.93 -18.09
N ASN A 228 -9.19 1.66 -17.33
CA ASN A 228 -8.74 2.26 -16.07
C ASN A 228 -9.07 1.28 -14.95
N LEU A 229 -8.02 0.69 -14.36
CA LEU A 229 -8.16 -0.17 -13.19
C LEU A 229 -8.18 0.72 -11.94
N THR A 230 -9.21 0.53 -11.12
CA THR A 230 -9.41 1.29 -9.90
C THR A 230 -9.50 0.30 -8.74
N VAL A 231 -8.75 0.59 -7.67
CA VAL A 231 -8.84 -0.14 -6.41
C VAL A 231 -9.53 0.75 -5.39
N GLU A 232 -10.55 0.20 -4.74
CA GLU A 232 -11.31 0.86 -3.69
C GLU A 232 -11.21 0.07 -2.40
N ALA A 233 -10.80 0.72 -1.30
CA ALA A 233 -10.69 0.10 0.01
C ALA A 233 -11.75 0.68 0.96
N THR A 234 -12.43 -0.19 1.70
CA THR A 234 -13.32 0.17 2.81
C THR A 234 -12.64 -0.19 4.12
N ILE A 235 -12.50 0.81 4.98
CA ILE A 235 -11.92 0.65 6.31
C ILE A 235 -13.00 0.87 7.34
N THR A 236 -13.05 -0.04 8.31
CA THR A 236 -13.98 0.02 9.42
C THR A 236 -13.23 0.09 10.74
N ALA A 237 -13.64 1.00 11.61
CA ALA A 237 -13.19 1.07 12.98
C ALA A 237 -14.40 1.04 13.93
N ARG A 238 -14.35 0.13 14.90
CA ARG A 238 -15.31 0.00 15.99
C ARG A 238 -14.67 0.44 17.28
N LEU A 239 -15.23 1.47 17.89
CA LEU A 239 -14.76 1.98 19.16
C LEU A 239 -15.64 1.46 20.29
N ARG A 240 -15.01 1.32 21.46
CA ARG A 240 -15.67 1.03 22.72
C ARG A 240 -15.61 2.28 23.59
N HIS A 241 -16.79 2.82 23.86
CA HIS A 241 -16.97 3.85 24.87
C HIS A 241 -17.44 3.19 26.18
N GLU A 242 -16.73 3.45 27.26
CA GLU A 242 -17.08 3.02 28.61
C GLU A 242 -17.33 4.25 29.48
N THR A 243 -18.52 4.35 30.07
CA THR A 243 -18.83 5.41 31.04
C THR A 243 -18.75 4.84 32.45
N ARG A 244 -17.94 5.48 33.30
CA ARG A 244 -17.81 5.14 34.71
C ARG A 244 -18.41 6.23 35.58
N THR A 245 -19.38 5.87 36.41
CA THR A 245 -20.03 6.80 37.35
C THR A 245 -19.67 6.44 38.78
N CYS A 246 -19.16 7.40 39.55
CA CYS A 246 -18.86 7.22 40.96
C CYS A 246 -20.12 7.44 41.80
N THR A 247 -20.42 6.50 42.70
CA THR A 247 -21.59 6.59 43.59
C THR A 247 -21.43 7.62 44.70
N ASP A 248 -20.19 7.85 45.16
CA ASP A 248 -19.88 8.74 46.28
C ASP A 248 -18.73 9.69 45.91
N TYR A 249 -19.00 10.60 44.97
CA TYR A 249 -18.02 11.56 44.50
C TYR A 249 -17.95 12.79 45.40
N ASN A 250 -16.75 13.13 45.86
CA ASN A 250 -16.47 14.35 46.60
C ASN A 250 -15.98 15.45 45.65
N SER A 251 -16.87 16.38 45.31
CA SER A 251 -16.58 17.50 44.41
C SER A 251 -15.55 18.50 44.93
N THR A 252 -15.28 18.52 46.25
CA THR A 252 -14.39 19.51 46.87
C THR A 252 -12.92 19.12 46.70
N ILE A 253 -12.61 17.82 46.77
CA ILE A 253 -11.24 17.29 46.67
C ILE A 253 -11.00 16.49 45.38
N GLY A 254 -12.03 16.32 44.54
CA GLY A 254 -11.91 15.65 43.25
C GLY A 254 -11.70 14.14 43.36
N SER A 255 -12.21 13.51 44.42
CA SER A 255 -12.01 12.09 44.69
C SER A 255 -13.32 11.31 44.71
N CYS A 256 -13.22 10.02 44.38
CA CYS A 256 -14.30 9.05 44.57
C CYS A 256 -13.99 8.20 45.80
N GLU A 257 -14.89 8.18 46.78
CA GLU A 257 -14.77 7.32 47.98
C GLU A 257 -15.63 6.05 47.86
N GLY A 258 -16.55 6.02 46.89
CA GLY A 258 -17.45 4.91 46.60
C GLY A 258 -16.97 4.00 45.47
N SER A 259 -17.87 3.15 44.98
CA SER A 259 -17.61 2.28 43.82
C SER A 259 -17.82 3.02 42.50
N TRP A 260 -17.14 2.56 41.45
CA TRP A 260 -17.42 2.96 40.08
C TRP A 260 -18.39 1.96 39.44
N GLU A 261 -19.53 2.46 39.01
CA GLU A 261 -20.45 1.71 38.14
C GLU A 261 -20.04 1.92 36.69
N THR A 262 -19.99 0.84 35.91
CA THR A 262 -19.61 0.86 34.50
C THR A 262 -20.82 0.58 33.62
N GLU A 263 -21.04 1.43 32.62
CA GLU A 263 -21.98 1.24 31.50
C GLU A 263 -21.22 1.13 30.17
#